data_AF-M5BLQ5-F1
#
_entry.id   AF-M5BLQ5-F1
#
_cell.length_a   1.000
_cell.length_b   1.000
_cell.length_c   1.000
_cell.angle_alpha   90.00
_cell.angle_beta   90.00
_cell.angle_gamma   90.00
#
_symmetry.space_group_name_H-M   'P 1'
#
loop_
_entity.id
_entity.type
_entity.pdbx_description
1 polymer ?
#
loop_
_entity_poly.entity_id
_entity_poly.type
_entity_poly.pdbx_seq_one_letter_code
_entity_poly.pdbx_strand_id
1 'polypeptide(L)'
;MPGGNEAAWPAIKEIFQKTSAQVGPDPCCDWMGPTGAGHYVKMVHNGIEYGDMQLIAEAYDILKRGLGLHEDEIAGIFEKWNKGVLDSFLIEITTNILKFKDPVDGEPMVTKILDKAGQKGTGKWTAVNALDAGIPGESTLVLR
;
A
#
# COMPACT_ATOMS: atom_id res chain seq x y z
N MET A 1 -6.20 -5.75 -13.35
CA MET A 1 -5.47 -7.04 -13.39
C MET A 1 -6.41 -8.18 -13.83
N PRO A 2 -7.03 -8.14 -15.03
CA PRO A 2 -7.87 -9.22 -15.53
C PRO A 2 -7.09 -10.51 -15.81
N GLY A 3 -7.70 -11.66 -15.52
CA GLY A 3 -7.22 -12.99 -15.89
C GLY A 3 -8.39 -13.97 -16.01
N GLY A 4 -8.18 -15.14 -16.60
CA GLY A 4 -9.25 -16.13 -16.80
C GLY A 4 -9.25 -16.77 -18.19
N ASN A 5 -10.38 -16.66 -18.91
CA ASN A 5 -10.48 -17.12 -20.30
C ASN A 5 -9.95 -16.06 -21.27
N GLU A 6 -8.87 -16.37 -21.99
CA GLU A 6 -8.23 -15.46 -22.94
C GLU A 6 -9.17 -14.98 -24.05
N ALA A 7 -10.11 -15.82 -24.50
CA ALA A 7 -11.07 -15.45 -25.53
C ALA A 7 -12.04 -14.34 -25.09
N ALA A 8 -12.22 -14.13 -23.78
CA ALA A 8 -13.05 -13.06 -23.25
C ALA A 8 -12.33 -11.70 -23.23
N TRP A 9 -10.99 -11.68 -23.24
CA TRP A 9 -10.22 -10.45 -23.12
C TRP A 9 -10.51 -9.43 -24.22
N PRO A 10 -10.52 -9.77 -25.52
CA PRO A 10 -10.83 -8.81 -26.58
C PRO A 10 -12.20 -8.12 -26.41
N ALA A 11 -13.19 -8.83 -25.86
CA ALA A 11 -14.54 -8.31 -25.67
C ALA A 11 -14.64 -7.27 -24.54
N ILE A 12 -13.76 -7.33 -23.53
CA ILE A 12 -13.79 -6.44 -22.36
C ILE A 12 -12.63 -5.44 -22.32
N LYS A 13 -11.57 -5.67 -23.12
CA LYS A 13 -10.32 -4.91 -23.11
C LYS A 13 -10.54 -3.41 -23.20
N GLU A 14 -11.32 -2.96 -24.19
CA GLU A 14 -11.53 -1.54 -24.43
C GLU A 14 -12.19 -0.85 -23.24
N ILE A 15 -13.23 -1.46 -22.67
CA ILE A 15 -13.93 -0.94 -21.50
C ILE A 15 -12.96 -0.85 -20.31
N PHE A 16 -12.23 -1.94 -20.05
CA PHE A 16 -11.32 -2.03 -18.90
C PHE A 16 -10.13 -1.07 -19.00
N GLN A 17 -9.58 -0.88 -20.20
CA GLN A 17 -8.45 0.04 -20.41
C GLN A 17 -8.90 1.51 -20.43
N LYS A 18 -10.08 1.83 -20.98
CA LYS A 18 -10.59 3.22 -20.98
C LYS A 18 -11.04 3.70 -19.60
N THR A 19 -11.44 2.77 -18.72
CA THR A 19 -11.92 3.09 -17.37
C THR A 19 -10.86 2.98 -16.28
N SER A 20 -9.68 2.43 -16.59
CA SER A 20 -8.56 2.37 -15.64
C SER A 20 -7.86 3.73 -15.50
N ALA A 21 -7.05 3.87 -14.46
CA ALA A 21 -6.07 4.94 -14.40
C ALA A 21 -5.13 4.89 -15.62
N GLN A 22 -4.63 6.06 -16.03
CA GLN A 22 -3.72 6.23 -17.15
C GLN A 22 -2.40 6.80 -16.64
N VAL A 23 -1.28 6.25 -17.10
CA VAL A 23 0.06 6.78 -16.83
C VAL A 23 0.68 7.16 -18.17
N GLY A 24 0.64 8.46 -18.47
CA GLY A 24 0.92 8.93 -19.82
C GLY A 24 -0.09 8.33 -20.81
N PRO A 25 0.36 7.73 -21.93
CA PRO A 25 -0.54 7.10 -22.89
C PRO A 25 -0.99 5.68 -22.48
N ASP A 26 -0.41 5.11 -21.42
CA ASP A 26 -0.58 3.68 -21.12
C ASP A 26 -1.64 3.45 -20.02
N PRO A 27 -2.60 2.53 -20.24
CA PRO A 27 -3.59 2.17 -19.23
C PRO A 27 -3.01 1.25 -18.16
N CYS A 28 -3.36 1.48 -16.89
CA CYS A 28 -3.03 0.59 -15.76
C CYS A 28 -3.89 -0.69 -15.74
N CYS A 29 -4.07 -1.32 -16.89
CA CYS A 29 -4.86 -2.54 -17.04
C CYS A 29 -4.41 -3.35 -18.25
N ASP A 30 -4.00 -4.59 -18.01
CA ASP A 30 -3.66 -5.54 -19.07
C ASP A 30 -3.97 -6.98 -18.66
N TRP A 31 -3.88 -7.90 -19.63
CA TRP A 31 -4.10 -9.33 -19.44
C TRP A 31 -3.00 -9.97 -18.58
N MET A 32 -3.38 -10.53 -17.44
CA MET A 32 -2.46 -11.12 -16.47
C MET A 32 -2.20 -12.62 -16.71
N GLY A 33 -3.05 -13.29 -17.48
CA GLY A 33 -2.92 -14.72 -17.79
C GLY A 33 -4.16 -15.56 -17.48
N PRO A 34 -4.04 -16.89 -17.60
CA PRO A 34 -5.16 -17.80 -17.51
C PRO A 34 -5.70 -17.94 -16.07
N THR A 35 -6.90 -18.52 -15.97
CA THR A 35 -7.47 -18.99 -14.70
C THR A 35 -7.53 -17.90 -13.62
N GLY A 36 -6.80 -18.04 -12.51
CA GLY A 36 -6.82 -17.12 -11.36
C GLY A 36 -5.71 -16.08 -11.39
N ALA A 37 -4.94 -15.95 -12.48
CA ALA A 37 -3.74 -15.10 -12.52
C ALA A 37 -4.01 -13.66 -12.09
N GLY A 38 -5.11 -13.06 -12.56
CA GLY A 38 -5.49 -11.70 -12.18
C GLY A 38 -5.73 -11.52 -10.66
N HIS A 39 -6.40 -12.48 -10.02
CA HIS A 39 -6.61 -12.48 -8.57
C HIS A 39 -5.31 -12.73 -7.81
N TYR A 40 -4.43 -13.59 -8.33
CA TYR A 40 -3.13 -13.85 -7.74
C TYR A 40 -2.25 -12.59 -7.72
N VAL A 41 -2.15 -11.87 -8.85
CA VAL A 41 -1.41 -10.60 -8.90
C VAL A 41 -2.01 -9.58 -7.92
N LYS A 42 -3.35 -9.52 -7.79
CA LYS A 42 -3.98 -8.63 -6.80
C LYS A 42 -3.69 -9.04 -5.35
N MET A 43 -3.66 -10.33 -5.06
CA MET A 43 -3.28 -10.84 -3.74
C MET A 43 -1.86 -10.39 -3.39
N VAL A 44 -0.89 -10.59 -4.30
CA VAL A 44 0.50 -10.17 -4.10
C VAL A 44 0.61 -8.64 -3.95
N HIS A 45 -0.11 -7.85 -4.76
CA HIS A 45 -0.18 -6.40 -4.61
C HIS A 45 -0.61 -5.98 -3.18
N ASN A 46 -1.63 -6.62 -2.61
CA ASN A 46 -2.00 -6.36 -1.22
C ASN A 46 -0.93 -6.82 -0.21
N GLY A 47 -0.16 -7.86 -0.53
CA GLY A 47 1.00 -8.21 0.29
C GLY A 47 2.05 -7.10 0.31
N ILE A 48 2.42 -6.58 -0.86
CA ILE A 48 3.39 -5.49 -1.00
C ILE A 48 2.90 -4.24 -0.23
N GLU A 49 1.62 -3.89 -0.38
CA GLU A 49 1.00 -2.77 0.34
C GLU A 49 1.16 -2.89 1.87
N TYR A 50 0.98 -4.08 2.44
CA TYR A 50 1.18 -4.31 3.88
C TYR A 50 2.63 -4.09 4.30
N GLY A 51 3.59 -4.54 3.47
CA GLY A 51 5.01 -4.32 3.70
C GLY A 51 5.37 -2.83 3.68
N ASP A 52 4.93 -2.10 2.67
CA ASP A 52 5.19 -0.66 2.53
C ASP A 52 4.60 0.13 3.71
N MET A 53 3.35 -0.14 4.08
CA MET A 53 2.71 0.50 5.24
C MET A 53 3.48 0.25 6.54
N GLN A 54 4.00 -0.96 6.75
CA GLN A 54 4.77 -1.30 7.93
C GLN A 54 6.14 -0.62 7.94
N LEU A 55 6.84 -0.57 6.80
CA LEU A 55 8.12 0.14 6.69
C LEU A 55 7.95 1.65 6.97
N ILE A 56 6.88 2.24 6.47
CA ILE A 56 6.49 3.63 6.78
C ILE A 56 6.20 3.81 8.27
N ALA A 57 5.46 2.88 8.89
CA ALA A 57 5.15 2.93 10.32
C ALA A 57 6.41 2.81 11.19
N GLU A 58 7.36 1.95 10.82
CA GLU A 58 8.66 1.81 11.50
C GLU A 58 9.51 3.07 11.35
N ALA A 59 9.55 3.67 10.15
CA ALA A 59 10.24 4.94 9.95
C ALA A 59 9.65 6.06 10.81
N TYR A 60 8.31 6.18 10.85
CA TYR A 60 7.62 7.10 11.76
C TYR A 60 7.98 6.84 13.23
N ASP A 61 7.99 5.58 13.64
CA ASP A 61 8.25 5.20 15.01
C ASP A 61 9.69 5.49 15.46
N ILE A 62 10.67 5.26 14.59
CA ILE A 62 12.07 5.63 14.81
C ILE A 62 12.20 7.15 14.99
N LEU A 63 11.54 7.95 14.15
CA LEU A 63 11.58 9.40 14.25
C LEU A 63 10.89 9.90 15.54
N LYS A 64 9.74 9.32 15.89
CA LYS A 64 8.98 9.70 17.08
C LYS A 64 9.64 9.26 18.38
N ARG A 65 9.90 7.97 18.56
CA ARG A 65 10.41 7.40 19.81
C ARG A 65 11.93 7.42 19.89
N GLY A 66 12.60 7.21 18.76
CA GLY A 66 14.07 7.19 18.69
C GLY A 66 14.68 8.58 18.70
N LEU A 67 14.08 9.55 18.00
CA LEU A 67 14.58 10.93 17.93
C LEU A 67 13.73 11.95 18.70
N GLY A 68 12.56 11.57 19.22
CA GLY A 68 11.72 12.46 20.03
C GLY A 68 11.01 13.55 19.23
N LEU A 69 10.89 13.41 17.91
CA LEU A 69 10.30 14.44 17.05
C LEU A 69 8.78 14.51 17.19
N HIS A 70 8.24 15.72 17.08
CA HIS A 70 6.78 15.94 17.02
C HIS A 70 6.23 15.62 15.63
N GLU A 71 4.95 15.25 15.52
CA GLU A 71 4.29 14.82 14.28
C GLU A 71 4.40 15.86 13.16
N ASP A 72 4.41 17.16 13.48
CA ASP A 72 4.59 18.22 12.47
C ASP A 72 5.99 18.21 11.85
N GLU A 73 7.02 17.94 12.65
CA GLU A 73 8.40 17.81 12.15
C GLU A 73 8.54 16.56 11.29
N ILE A 74 7.96 15.45 11.76
CA ILE A 74 7.93 14.19 11.02
C ILE A 74 7.20 14.37 9.70
N ALA A 75 6.05 15.06 9.69
CA ALA A 75 5.32 15.36 8.47
C ALA A 75 6.17 16.14 7.45
N GLY A 76 6.99 17.09 7.92
CA GLY A 76 7.94 17.82 7.07
C GLY A 76 9.02 16.92 6.46
N ILE A 77 9.48 15.91 7.19
CA ILE A 77 10.42 14.90 6.68
C ILE A 77 9.76 14.04 5.61
N PHE A 78 8.58 13.49 5.88
CA PHE A 78 7.83 12.68 4.89
C PHE A 78 7.47 13.50 3.65
N GLU A 79 7.12 14.78 3.81
CA GLU A 79 6.85 15.67 2.67
C GLU A 79 8.10 15.85 1.79
N LYS A 80 9.28 15.97 2.41
CA LYS A 80 10.55 16.03 1.67
C LYS A 80 10.83 14.72 0.94
N TRP A 81 10.58 13.57 1.58
CA TRP A 81 10.74 12.26 0.96
C TRP A 81 9.82 12.06 -0.24
N ASN A 82 8.59 12.57 -0.17
CA ASN A 82 7.63 12.49 -1.27
C ASN A 82 8.01 13.31 -2.51
N LYS A 83 9.00 14.20 -2.40
CA LYS A 83 9.54 14.98 -3.54
C LYS A 83 10.84 14.38 -4.08
N GLY A 84 11.22 13.21 -3.57
CA GLY A 84 12.46 12.51 -3.92
C GLY A 84 12.20 11.09 -4.39
N VAL A 85 13.11 10.18 -4.05
CA VAL A 85 13.06 8.77 -4.49
C VAL A 85 11.92 7.96 -3.87
N LEU A 86 11.25 8.51 -2.85
CA LEU A 86 10.12 7.88 -2.16
C LEU A 86 8.77 8.50 -2.57
N ASP A 87 8.72 9.28 -3.66
CA ASP A 87 7.48 9.80 -4.21
C ASP A 87 6.47 8.67 -4.46
N SER A 88 5.44 8.63 -3.63
CA SER A 88 4.43 7.58 -3.65
C SER A 88 3.16 8.01 -2.93
N PHE A 89 2.03 7.42 -3.35
CA PHE A 89 0.75 7.69 -2.73
C PHE A 89 0.73 7.41 -1.22
N LEU A 90 1.39 6.34 -0.76
CA LEU A 90 1.43 5.99 0.67
C LEU A 90 2.19 7.04 1.49
N ILE A 91 3.33 7.54 0.99
CA ILE A 91 4.08 8.61 1.65
C ILE A 91 3.27 9.92 1.68
N GLU A 92 2.59 10.25 0.59
CA GLU A 92 1.71 11.44 0.52
C GLU A 92 0.60 11.39 1.58
N ILE A 93 -0.14 10.29 1.66
CA ILE A 93 -1.22 10.18 2.66
C ILE A 93 -0.66 10.14 4.08
N THR A 94 0.53 9.58 4.31
CA THR A 94 1.20 9.64 5.61
C THR A 94 1.50 11.08 6.02
N THR A 95 2.03 11.90 5.11
CA THR A 95 2.21 13.35 5.36
C THR A 95 0.88 14.01 5.74
N ASN A 96 -0.19 13.72 5.01
CA ASN A 96 -1.52 14.30 5.28
C ASN A 96 -2.08 13.86 6.63
N ILE A 97 -1.93 12.58 7.00
CA ILE A 97 -2.36 12.02 8.28
C ILE A 97 -1.62 12.69 9.45
N LEU A 98 -0.30 12.85 9.34
CA LEU A 98 0.52 13.46 10.40
C LEU A 98 0.17 14.94 10.63
N LYS A 99 -0.22 15.66 9.58
CA LYS A 99 -0.68 17.07 9.65
C LYS A 99 -2.12 17.20 10.15
N PHE A 100 -2.91 16.14 10.11
CA PHE A 100 -4.32 16.22 10.49
C PHE A 100 -4.47 16.38 12.00
N LYS A 101 -5.03 17.51 12.42
CA LYS A 101 -5.24 17.86 13.83
C LYS A 101 -6.65 17.51 14.28
N ASP A 102 -6.77 17.13 15.54
CA ASP A 102 -8.07 17.00 16.19
C ASP A 102 -8.71 18.38 16.37
N PRO A 103 -9.94 18.62 15.88
CA PRO A 103 -10.59 19.92 16.04
C PRO A 103 -10.93 20.28 17.49
N VAL A 104 -10.87 19.33 18.44
CA VAL A 104 -11.20 19.56 19.85
C VAL A 104 -10.07 20.28 20.59
N ASP A 105 -8.82 19.84 20.43
CA ASP A 105 -7.66 20.35 21.18
C ASP A 105 -6.46 20.75 20.30
N GLY A 106 -6.52 20.51 18.99
CA GLY A 106 -5.45 20.86 18.05
C GLY A 106 -4.29 19.88 18.01
N GLU A 107 -4.32 18.80 18.79
CA GLU A 107 -3.26 17.78 18.81
C GLU A 107 -3.32 16.87 17.57
N PRO A 108 -2.20 16.26 17.13
CA PRO A 108 -2.21 15.36 15.98
C PRO A 108 -3.15 14.16 16.20
N MET A 109 -4.16 14.01 15.33
CA MET A 109 -5.20 12.98 15.46
C MET A 109 -4.62 11.56 15.52
N VAL A 110 -3.54 11.31 14.78
CA VAL A 110 -2.86 10.01 14.72
C VAL A 110 -2.44 9.48 16.09
N THR A 111 -2.19 10.36 17.06
CA THR A 111 -1.78 9.98 18.43
C THR A 111 -2.92 9.46 19.29
N LYS A 112 -4.16 9.66 18.86
CA LYS A 112 -5.39 9.27 19.58
C LYS A 112 -6.06 8.04 18.97
N ILE A 113 -5.60 7.61 17.79
CA ILE A 113 -6.10 6.41 17.13
C ILE A 113 -5.56 5.19 17.90
N LEU A 114 -6.46 4.28 18.26
CA LEU A 114 -6.07 3.01 18.88
C LEU A 114 -5.14 2.24 17.94
N ASP A 115 -3.98 1.84 18.46
CA ASP A 115 -2.90 1.13 17.77
C ASP A 115 -3.21 -0.36 17.55
N LYS A 116 -4.40 -0.63 17.00
CA LYS A 116 -4.88 -1.98 16.68
C LYS A 116 -5.21 -2.07 15.19
N ALA A 117 -4.25 -2.55 14.42
CA ALA A 117 -4.41 -2.75 12.98
C ALA A 117 -5.41 -3.88 12.69
N GLY A 118 -6.43 -3.57 11.88
CA GLY A 118 -7.32 -4.58 11.29
C GLY A 118 -6.74 -5.13 9.99
N GLN A 119 -7.16 -6.34 9.60
CA GLN A 119 -6.84 -6.92 8.30
C GLN A 119 -8.05 -7.69 7.73
N LYS A 120 -8.12 -7.80 6.40
CA LYS A 120 -9.19 -8.53 5.69
C LYS A 120 -8.74 -9.88 5.13
N GLY A 121 -7.52 -10.32 5.44
CA GLY A 121 -6.99 -11.65 5.12
C GLY A 121 -6.16 -11.77 3.83
N THR A 122 -6.23 -10.79 2.91
CA THR A 122 -5.46 -10.86 1.65
C THR A 122 -3.95 -10.81 1.85
N GLY A 123 -3.45 -10.00 2.78
CA GLY A 123 -2.02 -9.98 3.14
C GLY A 123 -1.56 -11.34 3.70
N LYS A 124 -2.39 -11.97 4.55
CA LYS A 124 -2.13 -13.32 5.07
C LYS A 124 -2.04 -14.36 3.94
N TRP A 125 -2.90 -14.28 2.92
CA TRP A 125 -2.86 -15.22 1.80
C TRP A 125 -1.56 -15.13 1.01
N THR A 126 -1.00 -13.94 0.82
CA THR A 126 0.31 -13.76 0.18
C THR A 126 1.42 -14.46 0.97
N ALA A 127 1.46 -14.26 2.29
CA ALA A 127 2.47 -14.90 3.14
C ALA A 127 2.34 -16.43 3.16
N VAL A 128 1.11 -16.95 3.28
CA VAL A 128 0.85 -18.40 3.22
C VAL A 128 1.28 -18.97 1.87
N ASN A 129 0.94 -18.30 0.77
CA ASN A 129 1.30 -18.77 -0.55
C ASN A 129 2.82 -18.79 -0.78
N ALA A 130 3.55 -17.79 -0.25
CA ALA A 130 5.01 -17.77 -0.32
C ALA A 130 5.64 -18.97 0.41
N LEU A 131 5.10 -19.31 1.59
CA LEU A 131 5.50 -20.52 2.34
C LEU A 131 5.21 -21.80 1.56
N ASP A 132 4.00 -21.95 1.00
CA ASP A 132 3.61 -23.13 0.22
C ASP A 132 4.51 -23.31 -1.02
N ALA A 133 4.91 -22.21 -1.64
CA ALA A 133 5.79 -22.21 -2.82
C ALA A 133 7.29 -22.36 -2.49
N GLY A 134 7.67 -22.31 -1.20
CA GLY A 134 9.08 -22.32 -0.78
C GLY A 134 9.86 -21.07 -1.22
N ILE A 135 9.18 -19.93 -1.35
CA ILE A 135 9.77 -18.66 -1.78
C ILE A 135 9.90 -17.73 -0.56
N PRO A 136 11.07 -17.11 -0.31
CA PRO A 136 11.22 -16.15 0.77
C PRO A 136 10.35 -14.89 0.49
N GLY A 137 9.45 -14.58 1.43
CA GLY A 137 8.50 -13.46 1.36
C GLY A 137 8.41 -12.66 2.67
N GLU A 138 9.54 -12.56 3.38
CA GLU A 138 9.67 -12.13 4.78
C GLU A 138 9.09 -10.73 5.03
N SER A 139 9.20 -9.80 4.08
CA SER A 139 8.71 -8.41 4.21
C SER A 139 7.18 -8.29 4.28
N THR A 140 6.45 -9.35 3.95
CA THR A 140 4.97 -9.38 3.93
C THR A 140 4.36 -9.81 5.28
N LEU A 141 5.18 -10.31 6.20
CA LEU A 141 4.75 -10.88 7.47
C LEU A 141 4.59 -9.80 8.55
N VAL A 142 3.55 -8.99 8.42
CA VAL A 142 3.17 -8.02 9.45
C VAL A 142 1.99 -8.60 10.22
N LEU A 143 2.29 -9.50 11.16
CA LEU A 143 1.31 -10.04 12.10
C LEU A 143 1.86 -9.86 13.51
N ARG A 144 1.46 -8.77 14.16
CA ARG A 144 1.39 -8.71 15.62
C ARG A 144 -0.07 -8.56 16.03
#